data_AF-A0A327WKS3-F1
#
_entry.id   AF-A0A327WKS3-F1
#
_cell.length_a   1.000
_cell.length_b   1.000
_cell.length_c   1.000
_cell.angle_alpha   90.00
_cell.angle_beta   90.00
_cell.angle_gamma   90.00
#
_symmetry.space_group_name_H-M   'P 1'
#
loop_
_entity.id
_entity.type
_entity.pdbx_description
1 polymer ?
#
loop_
_entity_poly.entity_id
_entity_poly.type
_entity_poly.pdbx_seq_one_letter_code
_entity_poly.pdbx_strand_id
1 'polypeptide(L)'
;MARLRLGPLLRYVDEGTATVWVEASRPCRAEVRCADGARGSAHTFQVDGHHYALIPVTGLTPGTTTPYEVVLDGGAVWPEPDSRFPPSTISTPAYGSDRTTRIAFGSCRWAAPPADEHDPVGPDALDTLASRLAADPGAERPDVLVLLGDQIYADETSPATQEWLARRRDLTDAPGTQVADYQEYTRLYYESWLDPEIRWLLSTVPSTMIFDDHDIVDDWNTSAAWLAEMRETPWWRERLLSGLMSYWVHQHIGNLPPSELDADPVYRAVCAAPDGTDALREFASRADADPSSARWSYRRDFGRVRLLMVDSRAARVLEEQHRSMLDPKTEQWLREQALDRTEPCDHLLIGTSLPWLLPHLIHDAEHWNAALSRGERGARWARFGERLRRRADLEHWAAFPASFDGLGEVIAEAGSGPDAPATISVLSGDVHHAYIAEPHWPDAAAPTARILQLTCSPVHNSVPAGIRLGFRFGWSRAGRALGRVFARHARAAAPRFRWRRTGGPWFGNQLMTLTLRARSADLTLDQARPDATLHRAAHRNLS
;
A
#
# COMPACT_ATOMS: atom_id res chain seq x y z
N MET A 1 30.41 -7.29 17.12
CA MET A 1 29.34 -8.20 16.67
C MET A 1 28.37 -7.43 15.80
N ALA A 2 27.70 -8.09 14.85
CA ALA A 2 26.67 -7.47 14.02
C ALA A 2 25.44 -7.22 14.91
N ARG A 3 24.78 -6.08 14.73
CA ARG A 3 23.55 -5.73 15.44
C ARG A 3 22.41 -5.62 14.44
N LEU A 4 21.21 -5.94 14.87
CA LEU A 4 19.99 -5.70 14.12
C LEU A 4 19.67 -4.21 14.17
N ARG A 5 19.72 -3.53 13.01
CA ARG A 5 19.37 -2.11 12.88
C ARG A 5 17.88 -1.92 12.71
N LEU A 6 17.25 -2.70 11.83
CA LEU A 6 15.82 -2.65 11.55
C LEU A 6 15.26 -4.05 11.34
N GLY A 7 13.99 -4.24 11.70
CA GLY A 7 13.30 -5.53 11.65
C GLY A 7 13.47 -6.39 12.91
N PRO A 8 13.14 -7.69 12.84
CA PRO A 8 12.75 -8.41 11.63
C PRO A 8 11.35 -8.05 11.14
N LEU A 9 11.17 -8.10 9.82
CA LEU A 9 9.86 -8.01 9.18
C LEU A 9 9.53 -9.36 8.54
N LEU A 10 8.42 -9.96 8.94
CA LEU A 10 7.82 -11.08 8.24
C LEU A 10 7.12 -10.55 6.99
N ARG A 11 7.52 -11.03 5.80
CA ARG A 11 7.09 -10.46 4.52
C ARG A 11 6.24 -11.43 3.70
N TYR A 12 6.79 -12.61 3.46
CA TYR A 12 6.11 -13.69 2.73
C TYR A 12 5.85 -14.86 3.66
N VAL A 13 4.69 -15.50 3.53
CA VAL A 13 4.35 -16.77 4.18
C VAL A 13 3.42 -17.54 3.25
N ASP A 14 3.72 -18.82 3.05
CA ASP A 14 2.82 -19.85 2.48
C ASP A 14 2.82 -21.09 3.38
N GLU A 15 2.32 -22.25 2.91
CA GLU A 15 2.19 -23.46 3.74
C GLU A 15 3.51 -23.97 4.32
N GLY A 16 4.64 -23.77 3.63
CA GLY A 16 5.91 -24.40 3.99
C GLY A 16 7.11 -23.45 4.02
N THR A 17 6.91 -22.21 3.59
CA THR A 17 7.96 -21.21 3.44
C THR A 17 7.55 -19.86 3.99
N ALA A 18 8.56 -19.10 4.41
CA ALA A 18 8.40 -17.70 4.78
C ALA A 18 9.62 -16.90 4.34
N THR A 19 9.49 -15.57 4.30
CA THR A 19 10.63 -14.66 4.11
C THR A 19 10.67 -13.64 5.24
N VAL A 20 11.82 -13.55 5.89
CA VAL A 20 12.10 -12.55 6.93
C VAL A 20 13.11 -11.55 6.39
N TRP A 21 12.76 -10.27 6.43
CA TRP A 21 13.62 -9.16 6.05
C TRP A 21 14.28 -8.55 7.28
N VAL A 22 15.56 -8.20 7.18
CA VAL A 22 16.33 -7.50 8.23
C VAL A 22 17.29 -6.47 7.63
N GLU A 23 17.61 -5.44 8.41
CA GLU A 23 18.79 -4.61 8.20
C GLU A 23 19.81 -4.85 9.33
N ALA A 24 21.06 -5.12 8.98
CA ALA A 24 22.17 -5.34 9.90
C ALA A 24 23.12 -4.15 9.94
N SER A 25 23.86 -4.03 11.04
CA SER A 25 24.73 -2.88 11.26
C SER A 25 26.05 -2.86 10.48
N ARG A 26 26.38 -3.97 9.82
CA ARG A 26 27.60 -4.26 9.07
C ARG A 26 27.37 -5.52 8.23
N PRO A 27 28.24 -5.85 7.25
CA PRO A 27 28.12 -7.11 6.51
C PRO A 27 28.15 -8.30 7.45
N CYS A 28 27.20 -9.23 7.30
CA CYS A 28 27.12 -10.43 8.13
C CYS A 28 26.38 -11.56 7.41
N ARG A 29 26.37 -12.75 8.04
CA ARG A 29 25.41 -13.80 7.73
C ARG A 29 24.22 -13.71 8.68
N ALA A 30 23.02 -13.61 8.12
CA ALA A 30 21.77 -13.61 8.87
C ALA A 30 21.08 -14.98 8.78
N GLU A 31 20.54 -15.44 9.89
CA GLU A 31 19.84 -16.72 10.00
C GLU A 31 18.51 -16.53 10.73
N VAL A 32 17.50 -17.27 10.30
CA VAL A 32 16.26 -17.48 11.04
C VAL A 32 16.19 -18.94 11.47
N ARG A 33 15.86 -19.17 12.74
CA ARG A 33 15.74 -20.51 13.32
C ARG A 33 14.39 -20.62 14.01
N CYS A 34 13.59 -21.57 13.57
CA CYS A 34 12.26 -21.82 14.11
C CYS A 34 12.30 -22.97 15.12
N ALA A 35 11.41 -22.92 16.11
CA ALA A 35 11.33 -23.94 17.16
C ALA A 35 10.96 -25.34 16.64
N ASP A 36 10.33 -25.44 15.46
CA ASP A 36 9.99 -26.71 14.79
C ASP A 36 11.13 -27.27 13.93
N GLY A 37 12.29 -26.61 13.90
CA GLY A 37 13.46 -27.00 13.12
C GLY A 37 13.54 -26.38 11.73
N ALA A 38 12.49 -25.67 11.27
CA ALA A 38 12.56 -24.87 10.06
C ALA A 38 13.63 -23.78 10.20
N ARG A 39 14.32 -23.48 9.11
CA ARG A 39 15.41 -22.49 9.13
C ARG A 39 15.68 -21.88 7.77
N GLY A 40 16.36 -20.75 7.78
CA GLY A 40 16.80 -20.01 6.62
C GLY A 40 18.09 -19.26 6.89
N SER A 41 18.85 -18.95 5.84
CA SER A 41 20.01 -18.06 5.97
C SER A 41 20.32 -17.32 4.69
N ALA A 42 20.77 -16.08 4.81
CA ALA A 42 21.26 -15.27 3.70
C ALA A 42 22.46 -14.42 4.15
N HIS A 43 23.32 -14.06 3.19
CA HIS A 43 24.30 -13.00 3.40
C HIS A 43 23.64 -11.65 3.16
N THR A 44 24.07 -10.64 3.90
CA THR A 44 23.57 -9.28 3.65
C THR A 44 24.15 -8.73 2.35
N PHE A 45 23.32 -8.11 1.52
CA PHE A 45 23.76 -7.26 0.40
C PHE A 45 23.81 -5.80 0.85
N GLN A 46 24.65 -4.99 0.19
CA GLN A 46 24.83 -3.58 0.53
C GLN A 46 24.11 -2.67 -0.47
N VAL A 47 23.44 -1.64 0.05
CA VAL A 47 22.94 -0.47 -0.71
C VAL A 47 23.23 0.77 0.13
N ASP A 48 23.95 1.71 -0.45
CA ASP A 48 24.35 3.00 0.12
C ASP A 48 24.92 2.89 1.54
N GLY A 49 25.77 1.89 1.78
CA GLY A 49 26.37 1.63 3.10
C GLY A 49 25.44 0.99 4.14
N HIS A 50 24.21 0.64 3.79
CA HIS A 50 23.31 -0.18 4.60
C HIS A 50 23.37 -1.65 4.17
N HIS A 51 23.10 -2.56 5.11
CA HIS A 51 23.26 -4.01 4.87
C HIS A 51 21.95 -4.74 5.13
N TYR A 52 21.34 -5.28 4.07
CA TYR A 52 20.02 -5.88 4.11
C TYR A 52 20.07 -7.37 3.83
N ALA A 53 19.16 -8.16 4.38
CA ALA A 53 18.98 -9.55 4.00
C ALA A 53 17.50 -9.92 3.91
N LEU A 54 17.13 -10.65 2.86
CA LEU A 54 15.89 -11.41 2.77
C LEU A 54 16.23 -12.88 3.01
N ILE A 55 15.67 -13.43 4.08
CA ILE A 55 16.03 -14.75 4.59
C ILE A 55 14.86 -15.69 4.26
N PRO A 56 14.95 -16.52 3.20
CA PRO A 56 13.96 -17.54 2.92
C PRO A 56 14.07 -18.65 3.98
N VAL A 57 12.97 -18.88 4.69
CA VAL A 57 12.80 -19.95 5.68
C VAL A 57 12.03 -21.08 5.01
N THR A 58 12.55 -22.30 5.10
CA THR A 58 11.93 -23.48 4.49
C THR A 58 11.76 -24.59 5.51
N GLY A 59 10.83 -25.51 5.23
CA GLY A 59 10.54 -26.66 6.09
C GLY A 59 9.60 -26.33 7.25
N LEU A 60 8.85 -25.23 7.16
CA LEU A 60 7.80 -24.92 8.12
C LEU A 60 6.70 -25.96 8.02
N THR A 61 6.12 -26.32 9.17
CA THR A 61 4.98 -27.25 9.19
C THR A 61 3.72 -26.49 8.76
N PRO A 62 2.93 -26.99 7.78
CA PRO A 62 1.67 -26.34 7.40
C PRO A 62 0.65 -26.27 8.54
N GLY A 63 -0.06 -25.14 8.64
CA GLY A 63 -1.13 -24.95 9.61
C GLY A 63 -0.67 -24.74 11.06
N THR A 64 0.61 -24.46 11.31
CA THR A 64 1.15 -24.24 12.65
C THR A 64 1.58 -22.80 12.87
N THR A 65 1.70 -22.41 14.14
CA THR A 65 2.29 -21.14 14.55
C THR A 65 3.59 -21.46 15.30
N THR A 66 4.72 -21.15 14.68
CA THR A 66 6.04 -21.54 15.17
C THR A 66 6.84 -20.31 15.62
N PRO A 67 7.29 -20.23 16.88
CA PRO A 67 8.22 -19.20 17.33
C PRO A 67 9.57 -19.26 16.59
N TYR A 68 10.20 -18.11 16.37
CA TYR A 68 11.51 -18.05 15.72
C TYR A 68 12.45 -17.03 16.37
N GLU A 69 13.75 -17.25 16.17
CA GLU A 69 14.83 -16.31 16.51
C GLU A 69 15.54 -15.82 15.25
N VAL A 70 16.14 -14.62 15.33
CA VAL A 70 17.06 -14.11 14.32
C VAL A 70 18.46 -14.08 14.90
N VAL A 71 19.43 -14.57 14.13
CA VAL A 71 20.83 -14.68 14.51
C VAL A 71 21.70 -13.98 13.46
N LEU A 72 22.61 -13.11 13.91
CA LEU A 72 23.61 -12.47 13.05
C LEU A 72 25.02 -12.89 13.47
N ASP A 73 25.79 -13.46 12.55
CA ASP A 73 27.14 -14.03 12.82
C ASP A 73 27.17 -14.96 14.05
N GLY A 74 26.12 -15.75 14.26
CA GLY A 74 25.99 -16.68 15.38
C GLY A 74 25.48 -16.07 16.70
N GLY A 75 25.32 -14.76 16.81
CA GLY A 75 24.70 -14.09 17.97
C GLY A 75 23.21 -13.86 17.77
N ALA A 76 22.38 -14.32 18.71
CA ALA A 76 20.94 -14.03 18.70
C ALA A 76 20.70 -12.52 18.89
N VAL A 77 19.88 -11.94 18.02
CA VAL A 77 19.54 -10.51 18.01
C VAL A 77 18.03 -10.24 18.07
N TRP A 78 17.23 -11.29 17.92
CA TRP A 78 15.78 -11.23 18.04
C TRP A 78 15.23 -12.55 18.61
N PRO A 79 14.26 -12.54 19.54
CA PRO A 79 13.67 -11.36 20.18
C PRO A 79 14.71 -10.57 21.00
N GLU A 80 14.43 -9.29 21.26
CA GLU A 80 15.28 -8.50 22.15
C GLU A 80 15.24 -9.09 23.58
N PRO A 81 16.38 -9.19 24.30
CA PRO A 81 16.47 -9.89 25.58
C PRO A 81 15.44 -9.44 26.63
N ASP A 82 15.09 -8.15 26.63
CA ASP A 82 14.14 -7.53 27.58
C ASP A 82 12.82 -7.14 26.91
N SER A 83 12.46 -7.79 25.79
CA SER A 83 11.21 -7.53 25.08
C SER A 83 10.00 -7.77 25.98
N ARG A 84 9.13 -6.76 26.09
CA ARG A 84 7.82 -6.87 26.76
C ARG A 84 6.80 -7.69 25.96
N PHE A 85 7.06 -7.92 24.68
CA PHE A 85 6.15 -8.60 23.79
C PHE A 85 6.37 -10.11 23.79
N PRO A 86 5.33 -10.93 23.49
CA PRO A 86 5.48 -12.36 23.29
C PRO A 86 6.50 -12.69 22.19
N PRO A 87 7.06 -13.92 22.16
CA PRO A 87 7.93 -14.34 21.06
C PRO A 87 7.27 -14.14 19.69
N SER A 88 8.02 -13.62 18.73
CA SER A 88 7.57 -13.54 17.34
C SER A 88 7.39 -14.93 16.76
N THR A 89 6.39 -15.08 15.91
CA THR A 89 5.97 -16.38 15.38
C THR A 89 5.70 -16.29 13.89
N ILE A 90 5.92 -17.39 13.18
CA ILE A 90 5.49 -17.57 11.79
C ILE A 90 4.26 -18.48 11.81
N SER A 91 3.12 -17.97 11.35
CA SER A 91 1.87 -18.71 11.25
C SER A 91 1.61 -19.14 9.82
N THR A 92 1.81 -20.43 9.51
CA THR A 92 1.62 -20.96 8.16
C THR A 92 0.16 -21.30 7.86
N PRO A 93 -0.29 -21.11 6.62
CA PRO A 93 -1.51 -21.70 6.11
C PRO A 93 -1.45 -23.24 6.03
N ALA A 94 -2.63 -23.86 5.97
CA ALA A 94 -2.84 -25.22 5.50
C ALA A 94 -3.98 -25.17 4.46
N TYR A 95 -3.61 -25.06 3.20
CA TYR A 95 -4.52 -24.93 2.07
C TYR A 95 -5.25 -26.27 1.81
N GLY A 96 -6.47 -26.20 1.29
CA GLY A 96 -7.33 -27.38 1.04
C GLY A 96 -8.38 -27.68 2.12
N SER A 97 -8.45 -26.89 3.20
CA SER A 97 -9.57 -26.88 4.15
C SER A 97 -10.46 -25.65 3.95
N ASP A 98 -11.69 -25.63 4.50
CA ASP A 98 -12.54 -24.44 4.64
C ASP A 98 -11.92 -23.40 5.62
N ARG A 99 -10.62 -23.15 5.50
CA ARG A 99 -9.86 -22.24 6.35
C ARG A 99 -10.33 -20.81 6.09
N THR A 100 -10.49 -20.11 7.19
CA THR A 100 -10.69 -18.66 7.19
C THR A 100 -9.36 -17.95 6.91
N THR A 101 -9.35 -17.08 5.91
CA THR A 101 -8.25 -16.13 5.65
C THR A 101 -8.68 -14.74 6.13
N ARG A 102 -7.88 -14.14 7.00
CA ARG A 102 -8.09 -12.80 7.56
C ARG A 102 -7.10 -11.81 6.98
N ILE A 103 -7.59 -10.83 6.23
CA ILE A 103 -6.77 -9.80 5.58
C ILE A 103 -7.12 -8.47 6.21
N ALA A 104 -6.19 -7.92 6.99
CA ALA A 104 -6.33 -6.58 7.54
C ALA A 104 -5.63 -5.56 6.64
N PHE A 105 -6.25 -4.42 6.38
CA PHE A 105 -5.74 -3.44 5.42
C PHE A 105 -6.04 -1.99 5.81
N GLY A 106 -5.16 -1.10 5.34
CA GLY A 106 -5.27 0.35 5.47
C GLY A 106 -4.11 1.08 4.78
N SER A 107 -4.07 2.41 4.86
CA SER A 107 -2.98 3.26 4.33
C SER A 107 -2.66 4.41 5.28
N CYS A 108 -1.96 5.44 4.81
CA CYS A 108 -1.83 6.76 5.45
C CYS A 108 -1.50 6.68 6.94
N ARG A 109 -0.31 6.13 7.23
CA ARG A 109 0.19 6.00 8.58
C ARG A 109 1.34 6.97 8.78
N TRP A 110 1.08 8.06 9.50
CA TRP A 110 2.17 8.82 10.13
C TRP A 110 2.79 7.97 11.22
N ALA A 111 4.11 8.02 11.37
CA ALA A 111 4.74 7.38 12.51
C ALA A 111 4.20 8.02 13.80
N ALA A 112 3.76 7.20 14.75
CA ALA A 112 3.36 7.69 16.06
C ALA A 112 4.57 8.36 16.74
N PRO A 113 4.40 9.52 17.39
CA PRO A 113 5.45 10.09 18.21
C PRO A 113 5.72 9.17 19.42
N PRO A 114 6.86 9.34 20.10
CA PRO A 114 7.13 8.63 21.35
C PRO A 114 5.96 8.73 22.35
N ALA A 115 5.73 7.68 23.14
CA ALA A 115 4.55 7.57 24.02
C ALA A 115 4.42 8.68 25.09
N ASP A 116 5.50 9.41 25.37
CA ASP A 116 5.55 10.55 26.28
C ASP A 116 5.29 11.91 25.59
N GLU A 117 5.10 11.93 24.27
CA GLU A 117 4.80 13.11 23.47
C GLU A 117 3.32 13.21 23.08
N HIS A 118 2.86 14.42 22.76
CA HIS A 118 1.48 14.62 22.31
C HIS A 118 1.32 14.17 20.87
N ASP A 119 0.43 13.21 20.66
CA ASP A 119 -0.01 12.80 19.33
C ASP A 119 -1.13 13.71 18.79
N PRO A 120 -0.88 14.50 17.72
CA PRO A 120 -1.87 15.39 17.15
C PRO A 120 -2.96 14.67 16.34
N VAL A 121 -2.72 13.43 15.90
CA VAL A 121 -3.64 12.66 15.05
C VAL A 121 -4.41 11.57 15.80
N GLY A 122 -3.99 11.25 17.03
CA GLY A 122 -4.66 10.31 17.93
C GLY A 122 -4.16 8.87 17.75
N PRO A 123 -4.69 7.87 18.48
CA PRO A 123 -4.07 6.55 18.59
C PRO A 123 -3.89 5.83 17.24
N ASP A 124 -2.72 5.23 17.02
CA ASP A 124 -2.40 4.42 15.84
C ASP A 124 -3.14 3.08 15.85
N ALA A 125 -3.84 2.78 14.75
CA ALA A 125 -4.61 1.54 14.62
C ALA A 125 -3.74 0.27 14.58
N LEU A 126 -2.51 0.34 14.05
CA LEU A 126 -1.57 -0.78 14.07
C LEU A 126 -0.94 -0.96 15.45
N ASP A 127 -0.59 0.11 16.17
CA ASP A 127 -0.08 -0.01 17.55
C ASP A 127 -1.15 -0.62 18.46
N THR A 128 -2.39 -0.20 18.27
CA THR A 128 -3.54 -0.73 19.01
C THR A 128 -3.77 -2.21 18.68
N LEU A 129 -3.63 -2.61 17.40
CA LEU A 129 -3.67 -4.02 17.01
C LEU A 129 -2.54 -4.83 17.65
N ALA A 130 -1.32 -4.32 17.61
CA ALA A 130 -0.15 -4.95 18.21
C ALA A 130 -0.36 -5.17 19.72
N SER A 131 -0.79 -4.12 20.43
CA SER A 131 -1.10 -4.17 21.86
C SER A 131 -2.16 -5.23 22.19
N ARG A 132 -3.24 -5.28 21.40
CA ARG A 132 -4.30 -6.29 21.55
C ARG A 132 -3.76 -7.71 21.36
N LEU A 133 -2.98 -7.95 20.31
CA LEU A 133 -2.42 -9.27 20.02
C LEU A 133 -1.36 -9.70 21.04
N ALA A 134 -0.60 -8.74 21.59
CA ALA A 134 0.39 -9.00 22.61
C ALA A 134 -0.25 -9.33 23.98
N ALA A 135 -1.37 -8.69 24.30
CA ALA A 135 -2.09 -8.89 25.55
C ALA A 135 -2.92 -10.19 25.61
N ASP A 136 -3.38 -10.69 24.47
CA ASP A 136 -4.23 -11.89 24.38
C ASP A 136 -3.72 -12.86 23.30
N PRO A 137 -3.03 -13.96 23.70
CA PRO A 137 -2.60 -15.01 22.78
C PRO A 137 -3.73 -15.70 22.01
N GLY A 138 -4.98 -15.61 22.50
CA GLY A 138 -6.17 -16.13 21.85
C GLY A 138 -6.83 -15.14 20.89
N ALA A 139 -6.36 -13.90 20.81
CA ALA A 139 -6.91 -12.89 19.90
C ALA A 139 -6.75 -13.33 18.45
N GLU A 140 -7.80 -13.09 17.65
CA GLU A 140 -7.76 -13.38 16.21
C GLU A 140 -6.72 -12.49 15.53
N ARG A 141 -5.64 -13.11 15.07
CA ARG A 141 -4.58 -12.46 14.30
C ARG A 141 -4.97 -12.38 12.82
N PRO A 142 -4.67 -11.27 12.13
CA PRO A 142 -4.69 -11.25 10.67
C PRO A 142 -3.71 -12.27 10.11
N ASP A 143 -4.08 -12.97 9.05
CA ASP A 143 -3.15 -13.82 8.30
C ASP A 143 -2.15 -12.97 7.49
N VAL A 144 -2.53 -11.74 7.11
CA VAL A 144 -1.66 -10.78 6.42
C VAL A 144 -2.14 -9.33 6.62
N LEU A 145 -1.19 -8.39 6.69
CA LEU A 145 -1.41 -6.95 6.56
C LEU A 145 -1.23 -6.52 5.09
N VAL A 146 -2.20 -5.79 4.55
CA VAL A 146 -2.14 -5.19 3.22
C VAL A 146 -2.11 -3.68 3.38
N LEU A 147 -0.93 -3.08 3.21
CA LEU A 147 -0.72 -1.64 3.38
C LEU A 147 -0.70 -0.97 2.01
N LEU A 148 -1.63 -0.04 1.81
CA LEU A 148 -2.03 0.41 0.47
C LEU A 148 -1.39 1.72 0.03
N GLY A 149 -0.49 2.30 0.81
CA GLY A 149 0.16 3.57 0.49
C GLY A 149 0.58 4.31 1.75
N ASP A 150 1.49 5.27 1.61
CA ASP A 150 1.88 6.20 2.68
C ASP A 150 2.36 5.50 3.96
N GLN A 151 3.33 4.60 3.81
CA GLN A 151 3.99 3.99 4.97
C GLN A 151 5.05 4.90 5.59
N ILE A 152 5.51 5.88 4.82
CA ILE A 152 6.40 6.98 5.20
C ILE A 152 5.93 8.27 4.52
N TYR A 153 6.35 9.42 5.04
CA TYR A 153 6.02 10.75 4.50
C TYR A 153 7.31 11.52 4.23
N ALA A 154 7.76 11.52 2.97
CA ALA A 154 9.02 12.12 2.52
C ALA A 154 9.01 13.64 2.52
N ASP A 155 7.82 14.24 2.45
CA ASP A 155 7.53 15.66 2.34
C ASP A 155 6.92 16.28 3.60
N GLU A 156 6.39 15.45 4.50
CA GLU A 156 5.88 15.86 5.81
C GLU A 156 6.60 15.13 6.94
N THR A 157 7.75 15.67 7.34
CA THR A 157 8.64 15.05 8.35
C THR A 157 8.35 15.51 9.78
N SER A 158 8.48 14.61 10.74
CA SER A 158 8.36 14.91 12.18
C SER A 158 9.41 15.94 12.66
N PRO A 159 9.17 16.65 13.78
CA PRO A 159 10.18 17.52 14.40
C PRO A 159 11.51 16.80 14.69
N ALA A 160 11.45 15.56 15.19
CA ALA A 160 12.64 14.76 15.49
C ALA A 160 13.46 14.44 14.23
N THR A 161 12.78 14.14 13.12
CA THR A 161 13.43 13.94 11.82
C THR A 161 13.99 15.26 11.29
N GLN A 162 13.28 16.38 11.40
CA GLN A 162 13.79 17.71 11.02
C GLN A 162 15.07 18.08 11.79
N GLU A 163 15.13 17.83 13.09
CA GLU A 163 16.35 18.04 13.88
C GLU A 163 17.51 17.16 13.42
N TRP A 164 17.23 15.92 13.02
CA TRP A 164 18.24 15.03 12.45
C TRP A 164 18.74 15.50 11.08
N LEU A 165 17.84 15.98 10.22
CA LEU A 165 18.17 16.57 8.93
C LEU A 165 19.04 17.83 9.07
N ALA A 166 18.70 18.72 10.02
CA ALA A 166 19.46 19.95 10.30
C ALA A 166 20.91 19.69 10.75
N ARG A 167 21.22 18.49 11.25
CA ARG A 167 22.59 18.07 11.58
C ARG A 167 23.39 17.60 10.35
N ARG A 168 22.72 17.33 9.23
CA ARG A 168 23.33 16.80 7.99
C ARG A 168 23.49 17.85 6.90
N ARG A 169 22.52 18.76 6.77
CA ARG A 169 22.52 19.81 5.74
C ARG A 169 21.75 21.04 6.22
N ASP A 170 21.95 22.16 5.52
CA ASP A 170 21.17 23.39 5.74
C ASP A 170 19.73 23.19 5.26
N LEU A 171 18.76 23.41 6.14
CA LEU A 171 17.33 23.26 5.82
C LEU A 171 16.73 24.52 5.18
N THR A 172 17.52 25.58 4.99
CA THR A 172 17.12 26.73 4.16
C THR A 172 17.27 26.42 2.67
N ASP A 173 18.13 25.46 2.32
CA ASP A 173 18.26 24.93 0.97
C ASP A 173 17.13 23.95 0.66
N ALA A 174 16.67 23.92 -0.59
CA ALA A 174 15.68 22.95 -1.05
C ALA A 174 16.20 21.50 -0.93
N PRO A 175 15.36 20.51 -0.54
CA PRO A 175 13.91 20.59 -0.37
C PRO A 175 13.46 21.03 1.05
N GLY A 176 14.31 21.73 1.79
CA GLY A 176 13.98 22.30 3.10
C GLY A 176 13.95 21.24 4.18
N THR A 177 12.86 21.19 4.96
CA THR A 177 12.66 20.19 6.01
C THR A 177 12.33 18.80 5.48
N GLN A 178 12.08 18.65 4.18
CA GLN A 178 11.72 17.37 3.57
C GLN A 178 12.94 16.50 3.29
N VAL A 179 12.73 15.21 3.04
CA VAL A 179 13.77 14.21 2.71
C VAL A 179 14.37 14.47 1.33
N ALA A 180 15.68 14.25 1.15
CA ALA A 180 16.41 14.57 -0.08
C ALA A 180 17.15 13.38 -0.71
N ASP A 181 17.68 12.46 0.10
CA ASP A 181 18.56 11.38 -0.34
C ASP A 181 18.24 10.03 0.33
N TYR A 182 18.90 8.95 -0.09
CA TYR A 182 18.66 7.59 0.38
C TYR A 182 18.84 7.45 1.91
N GLN A 183 19.86 8.08 2.48
CA GLN A 183 20.10 8.05 3.93
C GLN A 183 18.94 8.70 4.68
N GLU A 184 18.45 9.82 4.18
CA GLU A 184 17.29 10.51 4.76
C GLU A 184 16.01 9.66 4.61
N TYR A 185 15.85 8.90 3.53
CA TYR A 185 14.75 7.92 3.40
C TYR A 185 14.85 6.80 4.44
N THR A 186 16.05 6.25 4.70
CA THR A 186 16.21 5.21 5.73
C THR A 186 15.81 5.72 7.12
N ARG A 187 16.04 7.01 7.41
CA ARG A 187 15.60 7.64 8.65
C ARG A 187 14.08 7.58 8.83
N LEU A 188 13.30 7.74 7.76
CA LEU A 188 11.83 7.62 7.84
C LEU A 188 11.39 6.19 8.15
N TYR A 189 12.04 5.18 7.56
CA TYR A 189 11.75 3.78 7.91
C TYR A 189 12.15 3.45 9.35
N TYR A 190 13.23 4.04 9.88
CA TYR A 190 13.58 3.91 11.29
C TYR A 190 12.53 4.55 12.20
N GLU A 191 12.07 5.74 11.87
CA GLU A 191 10.99 6.41 12.61
C GLU A 191 9.68 5.61 12.55
N SER A 192 9.33 5.06 11.39
CA SER A 192 8.08 4.31 11.19
C SER A 192 8.10 2.92 11.81
N TRP A 193 9.22 2.18 11.73
CA TRP A 193 9.28 0.74 12.05
C TRP A 193 10.13 0.36 13.28
N LEU A 194 10.81 1.32 13.93
CA LEU A 194 11.45 1.07 15.24
C LEU A 194 10.52 1.33 16.42
N ASP A 195 9.31 1.85 16.16
CA ASP A 195 8.25 1.80 17.16
C ASP A 195 8.09 0.35 17.68
N PRO A 196 8.15 0.09 18.99
CA PRO A 196 8.20 -1.28 19.51
C PRO A 196 6.97 -2.12 19.14
N GLU A 197 5.78 -1.52 19.13
CA GLU A 197 4.51 -2.14 18.79
C GLU A 197 4.51 -2.55 17.31
N ILE A 198 4.85 -1.62 16.41
CA ILE A 198 4.96 -1.89 14.97
C ILE A 198 6.05 -2.92 14.69
N ARG A 199 7.22 -2.78 15.29
CA ARG A 199 8.35 -3.68 15.09
C ARG A 199 7.97 -5.11 15.46
N TRP A 200 7.28 -5.27 16.59
CA TRP A 200 6.77 -6.58 16.99
C TRP A 200 5.66 -7.08 16.07
N LEU A 201 4.69 -6.23 15.70
CA LEU A 201 3.60 -6.61 14.80
C LEU A 201 4.13 -7.11 13.45
N LEU A 202 5.02 -6.35 12.82
CA LEU A 202 5.64 -6.70 11.54
C LEU A 202 6.53 -7.95 11.65
N SER A 203 7.04 -8.29 12.84
CA SER A 203 7.81 -9.52 13.04
C SER A 203 6.94 -10.79 13.08
N THR A 204 5.63 -10.68 13.29
CA THR A 204 4.75 -11.83 13.58
C THR A 204 3.50 -11.91 12.70
N VAL A 205 3.20 -10.83 11.98
CA VAL A 205 2.15 -10.78 10.95
C VAL A 205 2.81 -10.44 9.61
N PRO A 206 2.69 -11.28 8.57
CA PRO A 206 3.27 -10.95 7.28
C PRO A 206 2.61 -9.70 6.71
N SER A 207 3.39 -8.90 5.98
CA SER A 207 2.91 -7.65 5.38
C SER A 207 3.24 -7.58 3.89
N THR A 208 2.28 -7.07 3.12
CA THR A 208 2.46 -6.71 1.71
C THR A 208 2.13 -5.24 1.54
N MET A 209 2.91 -4.52 0.72
CA MET A 209 2.91 -3.07 0.66
C MET A 209 2.93 -2.56 -0.78
N ILE A 210 2.27 -1.43 -1.02
CA ILE A 210 2.47 -0.59 -2.21
C ILE A 210 2.63 0.85 -1.73
N PHE A 211 3.54 1.61 -2.35
CA PHE A 211 3.70 3.04 -2.09
C PHE A 211 2.52 3.88 -2.59
N ASP A 212 2.42 5.10 -2.05
CA ASP A 212 1.64 6.20 -2.65
C ASP A 212 2.56 7.37 -3.02
N ASP A 213 2.00 8.57 -3.17
CA ASP A 213 2.76 9.79 -3.43
C ASP A 213 3.63 10.23 -2.28
N HIS A 214 3.17 10.24 -1.02
CA HIS A 214 4.00 10.72 0.10
C HIS A 214 5.26 9.87 0.34
N ASP A 215 5.33 8.63 -0.18
CA ASP A 215 6.58 7.87 -0.25
C ASP A 215 7.65 8.56 -1.12
N ILE A 216 7.26 9.45 -2.04
CA ILE A 216 8.14 10.27 -2.88
C ILE A 216 7.96 11.76 -2.56
N VAL A 217 6.80 12.35 -2.82
CA VAL A 217 6.36 13.72 -2.50
C VAL A 217 4.85 13.80 -2.80
N ASP A 218 4.08 14.56 -2.03
CA ASP A 218 2.67 14.87 -2.33
C ASP A 218 2.48 15.21 -3.83
N ASP A 219 1.38 14.72 -4.40
CA ASP A 219 1.01 14.92 -5.80
C ASP A 219 1.98 14.24 -6.82
N TRP A 220 2.81 13.28 -6.37
CA TRP A 220 3.77 12.61 -7.25
C TRP A 220 3.07 11.98 -8.45
N ASN A 221 3.54 12.40 -9.65
CA ASN A 221 2.98 12.00 -10.94
C ASN A 221 1.50 12.44 -11.13
N THR A 222 1.10 13.60 -10.61
CA THR A 222 -0.25 14.17 -10.83
C THR A 222 -0.45 14.69 -12.27
N SER A 223 0.59 15.14 -12.99
CA SER A 223 0.48 15.54 -14.40
C SER A 223 1.84 15.66 -15.11
N ALA A 224 1.84 15.69 -16.45
CA ALA A 224 3.06 15.94 -17.22
C ALA A 224 3.61 17.36 -17.00
N ALA A 225 2.75 18.35 -16.76
CA ALA A 225 3.17 19.72 -16.48
C ALA A 225 3.83 19.82 -15.10
N TRP A 226 3.25 19.17 -14.08
CA TRP A 226 3.85 19.04 -12.77
C TRP A 226 5.22 18.36 -12.84
N LEU A 227 5.33 17.25 -13.57
CA LEU A 227 6.60 16.52 -13.68
C LEU A 227 7.68 17.35 -14.40
N ALA A 228 7.30 18.11 -15.43
CA ALA A 228 8.23 19.02 -16.11
C ALA A 228 8.78 20.09 -15.16
N GLU A 229 7.92 20.72 -14.35
CA GLU A 229 8.35 21.71 -13.35
C GLU A 229 9.24 21.09 -12.27
N MET A 230 8.89 19.90 -11.77
CA MET A 230 9.72 19.20 -10.78
C MET A 230 11.11 18.88 -11.32
N ARG A 231 11.20 18.47 -12.60
CA ARG A 231 12.48 18.20 -13.28
C ARG A 231 13.35 19.45 -13.48
N GLU A 232 12.80 20.66 -13.39
CA GLU A 232 13.58 21.90 -13.38
C GLU A 232 14.23 22.17 -12.02
N THR A 233 13.74 21.54 -10.94
CA THR A 233 14.33 21.70 -9.61
C THR A 233 15.60 20.85 -9.48
N PRO A 234 16.68 21.39 -8.87
CA PRO A 234 17.98 20.71 -8.83
C PRO A 234 18.00 19.47 -7.92
N TRP A 235 17.06 19.36 -6.97
CA TRP A 235 17.01 18.29 -5.97
C TRP A 235 16.11 17.12 -6.38
N TRP A 236 15.18 17.32 -7.33
CA TRP A 236 14.16 16.32 -7.67
C TRP A 236 14.72 14.98 -8.12
N ARG A 237 15.76 15.00 -8.95
CA ARG A 237 16.37 13.76 -9.46
C ARG A 237 16.92 12.89 -8.32
N GLU A 238 17.62 13.50 -7.36
CA GLU A 238 18.17 12.73 -6.24
C GLU A 238 17.06 12.14 -5.37
N ARG A 239 16.06 12.96 -5.03
CA ARG A 239 14.86 12.57 -4.29
C ARG A 239 14.18 11.36 -4.93
N LEU A 240 13.82 11.47 -6.20
CA LEU A 240 13.08 10.44 -6.92
C LEU A 240 13.86 9.12 -6.98
N LEU A 241 15.14 9.16 -7.36
CA LEU A 241 15.95 7.94 -7.43
C LEU A 241 16.09 7.30 -6.05
N SER A 242 16.41 8.10 -5.03
CA SER A 242 16.54 7.61 -3.66
C SER A 242 15.25 7.00 -3.12
N GLY A 243 14.10 7.63 -3.38
CA GLY A 243 12.78 7.13 -2.97
C GLY A 243 12.41 5.81 -3.66
N LEU A 244 12.67 5.67 -4.96
CA LEU A 244 12.46 4.40 -5.67
C LEU A 244 13.40 3.29 -5.16
N MET A 245 14.66 3.63 -4.89
CA MET A 245 15.64 2.70 -4.31
C MET A 245 15.20 2.26 -2.90
N SER A 246 14.77 3.19 -2.05
CA SER A 246 14.36 2.90 -0.68
C SER A 246 13.07 2.07 -0.66
N TYR A 247 12.09 2.41 -1.50
CA TYR A 247 10.88 1.62 -1.69
C TYR A 247 11.19 0.20 -2.15
N TRP A 248 12.11 0.05 -3.12
CA TRP A 248 12.53 -1.27 -3.60
C TRP A 248 13.04 -2.15 -2.46
N VAL A 249 13.97 -1.63 -1.64
CA VAL A 249 14.62 -2.39 -0.55
C VAL A 249 13.67 -2.67 0.62
N HIS A 250 12.94 -1.66 1.08
CA HIS A 250 12.18 -1.73 2.33
C HIS A 250 10.81 -2.37 2.12
N GLN A 251 10.16 -2.12 0.99
CA GLN A 251 8.78 -2.52 0.76
C GLN A 251 8.63 -3.56 -0.36
N HIS A 252 9.10 -3.26 -1.58
CA HIS A 252 8.76 -4.03 -2.78
C HIS A 252 9.30 -5.46 -2.78
N ILE A 253 10.61 -5.66 -2.58
CA ILE A 253 11.23 -7.00 -2.72
C ILE A 253 10.72 -8.01 -1.70
N GLY A 254 10.21 -7.55 -0.55
CA GLY A 254 9.57 -8.42 0.43
C GLY A 254 8.18 -8.91 -0.02
N ASN A 255 7.53 -8.25 -0.97
CA ASN A 255 6.21 -8.66 -1.43
C ASN A 255 6.27 -9.94 -2.29
N LEU A 256 7.39 -10.15 -2.98
CA LEU A 256 7.58 -11.21 -3.97
C LEU A 256 7.68 -12.60 -3.31
N PRO A 257 7.12 -13.64 -3.93
CA PRO A 257 7.43 -15.03 -3.57
C PRO A 257 8.94 -15.30 -3.67
N PRO A 258 9.51 -16.19 -2.84
CA PRO A 258 10.93 -16.52 -2.88
C PRO A 258 11.43 -16.92 -4.28
N SER A 259 10.64 -17.69 -5.04
CA SER A 259 10.97 -18.11 -6.39
C SER A 259 10.98 -16.97 -7.42
N GLU A 260 10.10 -15.98 -7.25
CA GLU A 260 10.07 -14.78 -8.10
C GLU A 260 11.22 -13.84 -7.75
N LEU A 261 11.49 -13.63 -6.45
CA LEU A 261 12.63 -12.86 -5.97
C LEU A 261 13.96 -13.44 -6.46
N ASP A 262 14.12 -14.77 -6.36
CA ASP A 262 15.30 -15.47 -6.87
C ASP A 262 15.46 -15.33 -8.39
N ALA A 263 14.39 -15.08 -9.13
CA ALA A 263 14.39 -14.86 -10.58
C ALA A 263 14.54 -13.38 -10.97
N ASP A 264 14.33 -12.45 -10.03
CA ASP A 264 14.33 -11.01 -10.31
C ASP A 264 15.72 -10.51 -10.74
N PRO A 265 15.84 -9.89 -11.93
CA PRO A 265 17.13 -9.48 -12.47
C PRO A 265 17.77 -8.34 -11.67
N VAL A 266 16.97 -7.45 -11.04
CA VAL A 266 17.49 -6.36 -10.23
C VAL A 266 18.07 -6.90 -8.93
N TYR A 267 17.34 -7.78 -8.24
CA TYR A 267 17.78 -8.44 -7.01
C TYR A 267 19.06 -9.24 -7.24
N ARG A 268 19.13 -10.02 -8.33
CA ARG A 268 20.36 -10.73 -8.72
C ARG A 268 21.53 -9.78 -8.95
N ALA A 269 21.32 -8.67 -9.65
CA ALA A 269 22.38 -7.71 -9.93
C ALA A 269 22.88 -7.03 -8.65
N VAL A 270 21.97 -6.62 -7.76
CA VAL A 270 22.28 -6.03 -6.44
C VAL A 270 23.06 -7.00 -5.57
N CYS A 271 22.62 -8.26 -5.46
CA CYS A 271 23.27 -9.27 -4.63
C CYS A 271 24.60 -9.80 -5.19
N ALA A 272 24.83 -9.67 -6.50
CA ALA A 272 26.09 -10.10 -7.14
C ALA A 272 27.24 -9.10 -6.94
N ALA A 273 26.93 -7.84 -6.60
CA ALA A 273 27.92 -6.81 -6.35
C ALA A 273 28.29 -6.75 -4.85
N PRO A 274 29.55 -6.41 -4.50
CA PRO A 274 29.90 -6.10 -3.11
C PRO A 274 29.09 -4.94 -2.54
N ASP A 275 28.77 -3.97 -3.41
CA ASP A 275 27.84 -2.87 -3.17
C ASP A 275 26.89 -2.77 -4.36
N GLY A 276 25.60 -3.03 -4.13
CA GLY A 276 24.55 -3.04 -5.14
C GLY A 276 23.96 -1.65 -5.45
N THR A 277 24.49 -0.58 -4.84
CA THR A 277 23.98 0.80 -5.01
C THR A 277 23.84 1.21 -6.46
N ASP A 278 24.89 1.04 -7.27
CA ASP A 278 24.88 1.47 -8.66
C ASP A 278 23.87 0.69 -9.50
N ALA A 279 23.77 -0.63 -9.29
CA ALA A 279 22.80 -1.48 -9.99
C ALA A 279 21.36 -1.07 -9.67
N LEU A 280 21.07 -0.79 -8.39
CA LEU A 280 19.74 -0.36 -7.96
C LEU A 280 19.42 1.06 -8.44
N ARG A 281 20.40 1.96 -8.40
CA ARG A 281 20.26 3.34 -8.89
C ARG A 281 20.06 3.40 -10.39
N GLU A 282 20.72 2.54 -11.16
CA GLU A 282 20.50 2.38 -12.59
C GLU A 282 19.06 1.91 -12.86
N PHE A 283 18.58 0.92 -12.12
CA PHE A 283 17.18 0.48 -12.20
C PHE A 283 16.20 1.62 -11.92
N ALA A 284 16.39 2.37 -10.83
CA ALA A 284 15.56 3.53 -10.49
C ALA A 284 15.59 4.59 -11.61
N SER A 285 16.76 4.85 -12.20
CA SER A 285 16.88 5.81 -13.30
C SER A 285 16.21 5.33 -14.59
N ARG A 286 16.18 4.02 -14.85
CA ARG A 286 15.41 3.46 -15.98
C ARG A 286 13.92 3.56 -15.72
N ALA A 287 13.46 3.29 -14.49
CA ALA A 287 12.06 3.41 -14.10
C ALA A 287 11.53 4.86 -14.23
N ASP A 288 12.32 5.88 -13.87
CA ASP A 288 11.96 7.31 -14.11
C ASP A 288 11.92 7.66 -15.61
N ALA A 289 12.88 7.14 -16.39
CA ALA A 289 12.98 7.46 -17.82
C ALA A 289 11.90 6.77 -18.66
N ASP A 290 11.59 5.52 -18.34
CA ASP A 290 10.55 4.69 -18.95
C ASP A 290 9.80 3.94 -17.85
N PRO A 291 8.63 4.45 -17.41
CA PRO A 291 7.79 3.78 -16.41
C PRO A 291 7.46 2.32 -16.75
N SER A 292 7.39 1.98 -18.05
CA SER A 292 7.08 0.62 -18.51
C SER A 292 8.25 -0.37 -18.39
N SER A 293 9.42 0.12 -17.95
CA SER A 293 10.63 -0.69 -17.72
C SER A 293 10.66 -1.37 -16.36
N ALA A 294 9.81 -0.93 -15.42
CA ALA A 294 9.65 -1.50 -14.09
C ALA A 294 8.21 -1.94 -13.87
N ARG A 295 8.00 -2.99 -13.08
CA ARG A 295 6.67 -3.42 -12.64
C ARG A 295 6.66 -3.50 -11.12
N TRP A 296 6.00 -2.53 -10.48
CA TRP A 296 5.81 -2.53 -9.04
C TRP A 296 4.57 -3.33 -8.60
N SER A 297 3.61 -3.51 -9.50
CA SER A 297 2.43 -4.37 -9.33
C SER A 297 2.83 -5.85 -9.18
N TYR A 298 2.13 -6.57 -8.30
CA TYR A 298 2.42 -7.98 -8.02
C TYR A 298 1.15 -8.75 -7.64
N ARG A 299 1.25 -10.08 -7.69
CA ARG A 299 0.17 -11.00 -7.30
C ARG A 299 0.56 -11.79 -6.06
N ARG A 300 -0.39 -12.00 -5.15
CA ARG A 300 -0.28 -12.92 -4.02
C ARG A 300 -1.54 -13.78 -3.92
N ASP A 301 -1.34 -15.09 -3.84
CA ASP A 301 -2.43 -16.03 -3.57
C ASP A 301 -2.34 -16.52 -2.12
N PHE A 302 -3.47 -16.49 -1.43
CA PHE A 302 -3.66 -17.03 -0.08
C PHE A 302 -4.66 -18.18 -0.19
N GLY A 303 -4.22 -19.27 -0.79
CA GLY A 303 -5.09 -20.37 -1.18
C GLY A 303 -6.09 -19.91 -2.25
N ARG A 304 -7.39 -19.92 -1.93
CA ARG A 304 -8.47 -19.53 -2.87
C ARG A 304 -8.79 -18.03 -2.85
N VAL A 305 -7.99 -17.23 -2.16
CA VAL A 305 -8.08 -15.76 -2.15
C VAL A 305 -6.91 -15.20 -2.95
N ARG A 306 -7.19 -14.47 -4.03
CA ARG A 306 -6.16 -13.83 -4.85
C ARG A 306 -6.12 -12.34 -4.60
N LEU A 307 -4.94 -11.80 -4.30
CA LEU A 307 -4.65 -10.37 -4.24
C LEU A 307 -3.84 -9.97 -5.47
N LEU A 308 -4.37 -9.01 -6.23
CA LEU A 308 -3.66 -8.29 -7.27
C LEU A 308 -3.35 -6.89 -6.74
N MET A 309 -2.09 -6.64 -6.37
CA MET A 309 -1.66 -5.31 -5.96
C MET A 309 -1.26 -4.51 -7.20
N VAL A 310 -1.90 -3.36 -7.39
CA VAL A 310 -1.77 -2.50 -8.56
C VAL A 310 -1.11 -1.19 -8.15
N ASP A 311 0.02 -0.89 -8.78
CA ASP A 311 0.68 0.41 -8.70
C ASP A 311 -0.13 1.46 -9.50
N SER A 312 -0.66 2.44 -8.77
CA SER A 312 -1.43 3.57 -9.30
C SER A 312 -0.65 4.89 -9.32
N ARG A 313 0.67 4.87 -9.10
CA ARG A 313 1.53 6.07 -9.05
C ARG A 313 2.63 6.04 -10.10
N ALA A 314 3.51 5.05 -10.07
CA ALA A 314 4.63 4.98 -11.00
C ALA A 314 4.20 4.45 -12.37
N ALA A 315 3.15 3.61 -12.45
CA ALA A 315 2.61 3.10 -13.71
C ALA A 315 1.81 4.14 -14.55
N ARG A 316 1.60 5.36 -14.05
CA ARG A 316 0.78 6.38 -14.73
C ARG A 316 1.40 6.82 -16.06
N VAL A 317 0.56 6.91 -17.09
CA VAL A 317 0.90 7.65 -18.32
C VAL A 317 0.43 9.09 -18.14
N LEU A 318 1.35 10.05 -18.14
CA LEU A 318 1.06 11.45 -17.81
C LEU A 318 0.76 12.34 -19.01
N GLU A 319 1.02 11.87 -20.23
CA GLU A 319 0.79 12.62 -21.45
C GLU A 319 -0.70 12.95 -21.60
N GLU A 320 -1.06 14.23 -21.50
CA GLU A 320 -2.45 14.68 -21.24
C GLU A 320 -3.50 14.10 -22.20
N GLN A 321 -3.16 13.89 -23.49
CA GLN A 321 -4.12 13.38 -24.48
C GLN A 321 -4.36 11.87 -24.35
N HIS A 322 -3.37 11.13 -23.86
CA HIS A 322 -3.42 9.67 -23.68
C HIS A 322 -3.24 9.26 -22.22
N ARG A 323 -3.53 10.18 -21.28
CA ARG A 323 -3.31 9.98 -19.84
C ARG A 323 -4.09 8.76 -19.35
N SER A 324 -3.41 7.84 -18.68
CA SER A 324 -3.98 6.62 -18.10
C SER A 324 -3.41 6.35 -16.72
N MET A 325 -4.21 5.75 -15.84
CA MET A 325 -3.77 5.37 -14.48
C MET A 325 -2.70 4.29 -14.55
N LEU A 326 -2.86 3.36 -15.49
CA LEU A 326 -1.94 2.26 -15.75
C LEU A 326 -1.40 2.38 -17.17
N ASP A 327 -0.10 2.11 -17.34
CA ASP A 327 0.49 1.91 -18.65
C ASP A 327 -0.06 0.62 -19.30
N PRO A 328 0.00 0.50 -20.64
CA PRO A 328 -0.58 -0.63 -21.34
C PRO A 328 -0.08 -2.02 -20.89
N LYS A 329 1.19 -2.14 -20.46
CA LYS A 329 1.72 -3.43 -19.98
C LYS A 329 1.13 -3.78 -18.62
N THR A 330 1.01 -2.80 -17.72
CA THR A 330 0.39 -3.00 -16.39
C THR A 330 -1.11 -3.29 -16.51
N GLU A 331 -1.81 -2.61 -17.40
CA GLU A 331 -3.23 -2.89 -17.69
C GLU A 331 -3.42 -4.31 -18.24
N GLN A 332 -2.60 -4.72 -19.22
CA GLN A 332 -2.63 -6.06 -19.76
C GLN A 332 -2.34 -7.11 -18.67
N TRP A 333 -1.30 -6.89 -17.86
CA TRP A 333 -0.96 -7.78 -16.75
C TRP A 333 -2.13 -7.91 -15.77
N LEU A 334 -2.76 -6.81 -15.35
CA LEU A 334 -3.91 -6.85 -14.44
C LEU A 334 -5.05 -7.69 -15.01
N ARG A 335 -5.37 -7.48 -16.29
CA ARG A 335 -6.40 -8.24 -16.99
C ARG A 335 -6.07 -9.73 -17.06
N GLU A 336 -4.85 -10.09 -17.43
CA GLU A 336 -4.39 -11.48 -17.47
C GLU A 336 -4.49 -12.15 -16.10
N GLN A 337 -4.04 -11.49 -15.03
CA GLN A 337 -4.07 -12.04 -13.68
C GLN A 337 -5.49 -12.14 -13.07
N ALA A 338 -6.36 -11.18 -13.37
CA ALA A 338 -7.75 -11.15 -12.92
C ALA A 338 -8.61 -12.22 -13.62
N LEU A 339 -8.29 -12.50 -14.88
CA LEU A 339 -8.96 -13.50 -15.71
C LEU A 339 -8.30 -14.89 -15.65
N ASP A 340 -7.15 -15.02 -14.99
CA ASP A 340 -6.50 -16.31 -14.81
C ASP A 340 -7.39 -17.27 -14.00
N ARG A 341 -7.70 -18.42 -14.60
CA ARG A 341 -8.53 -19.51 -14.07
C ARG A 341 -7.75 -20.82 -13.94
N THR A 342 -6.42 -20.78 -14.02
CA THR A 342 -5.57 -21.97 -13.81
C THR A 342 -5.80 -22.58 -12.42
N GLU A 343 -6.04 -21.73 -11.42
CA GLU A 343 -6.37 -22.11 -10.06
C GLU A 343 -7.74 -21.56 -9.62
N PRO A 344 -8.53 -22.32 -8.83
CA PRO A 344 -9.80 -21.85 -8.29
C PRO A 344 -9.65 -20.61 -7.40
N CYS A 345 -10.45 -19.58 -7.67
CA CYS A 345 -10.48 -18.33 -6.90
C CYS A 345 -11.90 -18.08 -6.37
N ASP A 346 -12.08 -18.10 -5.06
CA ASP A 346 -13.36 -17.76 -4.44
C ASP A 346 -13.49 -16.26 -4.17
N HIS A 347 -12.38 -15.57 -3.90
CA HIS A 347 -12.37 -14.14 -3.63
C HIS A 347 -11.21 -13.47 -4.36
N LEU A 348 -11.53 -12.50 -5.22
CA LEU A 348 -10.53 -11.67 -5.89
C LEU A 348 -10.44 -10.32 -5.18
N LEU A 349 -9.24 -9.93 -4.80
CA LEU A 349 -8.92 -8.65 -4.20
C LEU A 349 -8.05 -7.86 -5.17
N ILE A 350 -8.37 -6.60 -5.37
CA ILE A 350 -7.55 -5.66 -6.14
C ILE A 350 -7.12 -4.56 -5.18
N GLY A 351 -5.85 -4.57 -4.77
CA GLY A 351 -5.26 -3.50 -3.97
C GLY A 351 -4.74 -2.39 -4.86
N THR A 352 -5.01 -1.13 -4.52
CA THR A 352 -4.50 0.06 -5.20
C THR A 352 -4.44 1.18 -4.17
N SER A 353 -3.50 2.11 -4.31
CA SER A 353 -3.39 3.20 -3.34
C SER A 353 -4.59 4.14 -3.39
N LEU A 354 -5.11 4.38 -4.59
CA LEU A 354 -6.20 5.30 -4.83
C LEU A 354 -7.57 4.60 -4.97
N PRO A 355 -8.65 5.14 -4.37
CA PRO A 355 -9.99 4.63 -4.58
C PRO A 355 -10.46 4.70 -6.04
N TRP A 356 -11.04 3.61 -6.52
CA TRP A 356 -11.73 3.55 -7.81
C TRP A 356 -13.08 4.29 -7.77
N LEU A 357 -13.92 4.02 -6.78
CA LEU A 357 -15.28 4.58 -6.59
C LEU A 357 -15.36 5.68 -5.52
N LEU A 358 -15.30 6.93 -5.96
CA LEU A 358 -15.33 8.11 -5.11
C LEU A 358 -16.75 8.62 -4.73
N PRO A 359 -16.85 9.56 -3.76
CA PRO A 359 -18.06 10.38 -3.60
C PRO A 359 -18.48 11.00 -4.93
N HIS A 360 -19.77 10.94 -5.27
CA HIS A 360 -20.27 11.33 -6.59
C HIS A 360 -19.82 12.72 -7.05
N LEU A 361 -19.83 13.71 -6.14
CA LEU A 361 -19.37 15.06 -6.48
C LEU A 361 -17.89 15.09 -6.84
N ILE A 362 -17.05 14.38 -6.09
CA ILE A 362 -15.60 14.35 -6.31
C ILE A 362 -15.30 13.64 -7.62
N HIS A 363 -15.91 12.46 -7.86
CA HIS A 363 -15.80 11.76 -9.14
C HIS A 363 -16.16 12.66 -10.33
N ASP A 364 -17.33 13.31 -10.29
CA ASP A 364 -17.78 14.16 -11.39
C ASP A 364 -16.91 15.42 -11.54
N ALA A 365 -16.32 15.93 -10.45
CA ALA A 365 -15.40 17.07 -10.48
C ALA A 365 -14.04 16.69 -11.07
N GLU A 366 -13.50 15.52 -10.76
CA GLU A 366 -12.26 15.02 -11.36
C GLU A 366 -12.43 14.71 -12.84
N HIS A 367 -13.51 14.04 -13.22
CA HIS A 367 -13.82 13.79 -14.62
C HIS A 367 -13.98 15.12 -15.39
N TRP A 368 -14.67 16.10 -14.78
CA TRP A 368 -14.78 17.44 -15.35
C TRP A 368 -13.42 18.12 -15.49
N ASN A 369 -12.58 18.05 -14.46
CA ASN A 369 -11.22 18.58 -14.50
C ASN A 369 -10.41 17.95 -15.64
N ALA A 370 -10.43 16.63 -15.77
CA ALA A 370 -9.73 15.91 -16.83
C ALA A 370 -10.16 16.39 -18.22
N ALA A 371 -11.47 16.56 -18.46
CA ALA A 371 -11.97 17.11 -19.73
C ALA A 371 -11.52 18.56 -19.98
N LEU A 372 -11.52 19.40 -18.93
CA LEU A 372 -11.04 20.78 -19.05
C LEU A 372 -9.56 20.82 -19.41
N SER A 373 -8.72 20.09 -18.66
CA SER A 373 -7.26 20.03 -18.83
C SER A 373 -6.84 19.48 -20.18
N ARG A 374 -7.58 18.49 -20.72
CA ARG A 374 -7.40 17.98 -22.09
C ARG A 374 -7.67 19.04 -23.17
N GLY A 375 -8.40 20.10 -22.83
CA GLY A 375 -8.69 21.21 -23.72
C GLY A 375 -10.03 21.13 -24.45
N GLU A 376 -10.97 20.29 -24.00
CA GLU A 376 -12.30 20.14 -24.63
C GLU A 376 -13.10 21.45 -24.64
N ARG A 377 -12.74 22.41 -23.77
CA ARG A 377 -13.30 23.76 -23.70
C ARG A 377 -12.34 24.87 -24.14
N GLY A 378 -11.22 24.50 -24.76
CA GLY A 378 -10.19 25.41 -25.27
C GLY A 378 -9.09 25.75 -24.26
N ALA A 379 -8.01 26.37 -24.76
CA ALA A 379 -6.75 26.55 -24.02
C ALA A 379 -6.84 27.35 -22.71
N ARG A 380 -7.81 28.27 -22.59
CA ARG A 380 -8.03 29.01 -21.32
C ARG A 380 -8.55 28.09 -20.23
N TRP A 381 -9.47 27.21 -20.57
CA TRP A 381 -10.03 26.22 -19.65
C TRP A 381 -9.02 25.12 -19.34
N ALA A 382 -8.18 24.72 -20.30
CA ALA A 382 -7.08 23.78 -20.05
C ALA A 382 -6.14 24.26 -18.95
N ARG A 383 -5.65 25.50 -19.05
CA ARG A 383 -4.80 26.10 -18.01
C ARG A 383 -5.51 26.27 -16.67
N PHE A 384 -6.82 26.52 -16.69
CA PHE A 384 -7.59 26.59 -15.45
C PHE A 384 -7.74 25.20 -14.81
N GLY A 385 -8.11 24.19 -15.60
CA GLY A 385 -8.22 22.80 -15.17
C GLY A 385 -6.92 22.31 -14.55
N GLU A 386 -5.79 22.53 -15.23
CA GLU A 386 -4.48 22.09 -14.71
C GLU A 386 -4.13 22.77 -13.38
N ARG A 387 -4.36 24.08 -13.24
CA ARG A 387 -4.16 24.76 -11.96
C ARG A 387 -5.10 24.29 -10.86
N LEU A 388 -6.31 23.86 -11.22
CA LEU A 388 -7.27 23.34 -10.25
C LEU A 388 -6.89 21.92 -9.82
N ARG A 389 -6.40 21.11 -10.76
CA ARG A 389 -5.95 19.72 -10.53
C ARG A 389 -4.92 19.66 -9.41
N ARG A 390 -3.86 20.45 -9.57
CA ARG A 390 -2.69 20.54 -8.66
C ARG A 390 -2.94 21.29 -7.34
N ARG A 391 -4.16 21.76 -7.10
CA ARG A 391 -4.52 22.52 -5.89
C ARG A 391 -5.56 21.81 -5.03
N ALA A 392 -6.14 20.75 -5.58
CA ALA A 392 -7.27 20.04 -5.00
C ALA A 392 -7.11 18.52 -5.21
N ASP A 393 -5.90 18.10 -5.55
CA ASP A 393 -5.43 16.71 -5.58
C ASP A 393 -6.39 15.82 -6.39
N LEU A 394 -6.75 16.32 -7.57
CA LEU A 394 -7.71 15.69 -8.48
C LEU A 394 -7.03 14.62 -9.33
N GLU A 395 -6.62 13.54 -8.68
CA GLU A 395 -5.74 12.52 -9.26
C GLU A 395 -6.12 11.06 -8.98
N HIS A 396 -7.32 10.83 -8.47
CA HIS A 396 -7.82 9.47 -8.31
C HIS A 396 -8.20 8.85 -9.67
N TRP A 397 -8.68 7.60 -9.65
CA TRP A 397 -9.12 6.90 -10.85
C TRP A 397 -10.11 7.70 -11.71
N ALA A 398 -10.98 8.54 -11.12
CA ALA A 398 -11.93 9.35 -11.88
C ALA A 398 -11.27 10.49 -12.69
N ALA A 399 -10.06 10.91 -12.32
CA ALA A 399 -9.22 11.80 -13.11
C ALA A 399 -8.63 11.13 -14.37
N PHE A 400 -8.77 9.80 -14.49
CA PHE A 400 -8.34 8.98 -15.62
C PHE A 400 -9.51 8.18 -16.21
N PRO A 401 -10.45 8.82 -16.93
CA PRO A 401 -11.72 8.19 -17.31
C PRO A 401 -11.59 6.85 -18.06
N ALA A 402 -10.61 6.73 -18.96
CA ALA A 402 -10.40 5.49 -19.71
C ALA A 402 -9.98 4.33 -18.80
N SER A 403 -9.04 4.56 -17.87
CA SER A 403 -8.61 3.54 -16.91
C SER A 403 -9.67 3.23 -15.87
N PHE A 404 -10.48 4.22 -15.46
CA PHE A 404 -11.64 3.99 -14.58
C PHE A 404 -12.64 3.01 -15.21
N ASP A 405 -12.99 3.23 -16.48
CA ASP A 405 -13.90 2.36 -17.22
C ASP A 405 -13.25 0.99 -17.49
N GLY A 406 -11.96 0.97 -17.89
CA GLY A 406 -11.20 -0.25 -18.16
C GLY A 406 -11.09 -1.17 -16.94
N LEU A 407 -10.82 -0.62 -15.74
CA LEU A 407 -10.84 -1.40 -14.50
C LEU A 407 -12.24 -1.98 -14.25
N GLY A 408 -13.30 -1.20 -14.49
CA GLY A 408 -14.68 -1.67 -14.38
C GLY A 408 -15.01 -2.80 -15.36
N GLU A 409 -14.46 -2.78 -16.57
CA GLU A 409 -14.59 -3.87 -17.54
C GLU A 409 -13.89 -5.13 -17.08
N VAL A 410 -12.64 -5.04 -16.64
CA VAL A 410 -11.88 -6.19 -16.10
C VAL A 410 -12.59 -6.81 -14.90
N ILE A 411 -13.08 -5.99 -13.98
CA ILE A 411 -13.84 -6.46 -12.81
C ILE A 411 -15.14 -7.14 -13.24
N ALA A 412 -15.90 -6.53 -14.17
CA ALA A 412 -17.15 -7.10 -14.62
C ALA A 412 -16.95 -8.45 -15.32
N GLU A 413 -15.92 -8.56 -16.15
CA GLU A 413 -15.56 -9.79 -16.85
C GLU A 413 -15.05 -10.87 -15.89
N ALA A 414 -14.15 -10.51 -14.97
CA ALA A 414 -13.67 -11.45 -13.95
C ALA A 414 -14.81 -11.95 -13.05
N GLY A 415 -15.79 -11.09 -12.77
CA GLY A 415 -16.95 -11.38 -11.95
C GLY A 415 -18.11 -12.05 -12.69
N SER A 416 -17.93 -12.43 -13.96
CA SER A 416 -18.97 -13.06 -14.78
C SER A 416 -18.62 -14.50 -15.14
N GLY A 417 -19.64 -15.32 -15.35
CA GLY A 417 -19.49 -16.73 -15.74
C GLY A 417 -19.60 -17.72 -14.57
N PRO A 418 -19.58 -19.03 -14.86
CA PRO A 418 -19.79 -20.09 -13.87
C PRO A 418 -18.67 -20.17 -12.83
N ASP A 419 -17.44 -19.85 -13.22
CA ASP A 419 -16.25 -19.90 -12.36
C ASP A 419 -15.90 -18.53 -11.76
N ALA A 420 -16.85 -17.60 -11.75
CA ALA A 420 -16.65 -16.29 -11.14
C ALA A 420 -16.40 -16.42 -9.62
N PRO A 421 -15.52 -15.57 -9.05
CA PRO A 421 -15.37 -15.49 -7.61
C PRO A 421 -16.70 -15.09 -6.97
N ALA A 422 -16.91 -15.47 -5.71
CA ALA A 422 -18.08 -15.04 -4.95
C ALA A 422 -18.06 -13.52 -4.73
N THR A 423 -16.87 -12.97 -4.46
CA THR A 423 -16.68 -11.52 -4.31
C THR A 423 -15.48 -11.00 -5.08
N ILE A 424 -15.58 -9.77 -5.57
CA ILE A 424 -14.46 -8.95 -6.02
C ILE A 424 -14.40 -7.69 -5.17
N SER A 425 -13.31 -7.48 -4.44
CA SER A 425 -13.15 -6.32 -3.55
C SER A 425 -11.97 -5.47 -3.98
N VAL A 426 -12.21 -4.21 -4.31
CA VAL A 426 -11.18 -3.20 -4.52
C VAL A 426 -10.82 -2.58 -3.18
N LEU A 427 -9.57 -2.76 -2.72
CA LEU A 427 -9.04 -2.24 -1.46
C LEU A 427 -8.27 -0.95 -1.76
N SER A 428 -8.55 0.13 -1.05
CA SER A 428 -7.93 1.45 -1.33
C SER A 428 -7.71 2.34 -0.10
N GLY A 429 -6.87 3.35 -0.27
CA GLY A 429 -6.38 4.29 0.74
C GLY A 429 -6.58 5.77 0.38
N ASP A 430 -5.57 6.60 0.70
CA ASP A 430 -5.37 8.02 0.30
C ASP A 430 -6.34 9.07 0.90
N VAL A 431 -7.65 8.85 0.83
CA VAL A 431 -8.66 9.92 1.08
C VAL A 431 -8.95 10.27 2.56
N HIS A 432 -8.14 9.78 3.49
CA HIS A 432 -8.18 9.99 4.95
C HIS A 432 -9.55 9.73 5.63
N HIS A 433 -10.41 8.90 5.03
CA HIS A 433 -11.62 8.39 5.65
C HIS A 433 -11.92 6.97 5.16
N ALA A 434 -12.86 6.30 5.83
CA ALA A 434 -13.27 4.95 5.46
C ALA A 434 -14.71 4.90 4.93
N TYR A 435 -14.98 4.05 3.94
CA TYR A 435 -16.32 3.83 3.41
C TYR A 435 -16.40 2.52 2.61
N ILE A 436 -17.65 2.14 2.30
CA ILE A 436 -17.97 1.03 1.40
C ILE A 436 -18.83 1.57 0.27
N ALA A 437 -18.44 1.27 -0.97
CA ALA A 437 -19.22 1.58 -2.16
C ALA A 437 -19.47 0.32 -3.00
N GLU A 438 -20.64 0.25 -3.63
CA GLU A 438 -21.08 -0.91 -4.42
C GLU A 438 -21.49 -0.42 -5.82
N PRO A 439 -20.81 -0.88 -6.88
CA PRO A 439 -21.21 -0.63 -8.27
C PRO A 439 -22.38 -1.52 -8.69
N HIS A 440 -23.13 -1.05 -9.67
CA HIS A 440 -24.36 -1.62 -10.21
C HIS A 440 -24.31 -1.41 -11.72
N TRP A 441 -24.14 -2.51 -12.45
CA TRP A 441 -24.27 -2.55 -13.92
C TRP A 441 -25.74 -2.70 -14.30
N PRO A 442 -26.13 -2.29 -15.52
CA PRO A 442 -27.44 -2.65 -16.08
C PRO A 442 -27.63 -4.18 -16.11
N ASP A 443 -28.84 -4.68 -15.82
CA ASP A 443 -29.12 -6.11 -15.58
C ASP A 443 -28.55 -7.07 -16.65
N ALA A 444 -28.54 -6.69 -17.92
CA ALA A 444 -28.01 -7.51 -19.02
C ALA A 444 -26.47 -7.69 -18.98
N ALA A 445 -25.76 -6.86 -18.23
CA ALA A 445 -24.31 -6.86 -18.08
C ALA A 445 -23.88 -7.00 -16.61
N ALA A 446 -24.80 -7.39 -15.72
CA ALA A 446 -24.53 -7.52 -14.30
C ALA A 446 -23.65 -8.75 -14.01
N PRO A 447 -22.48 -8.57 -13.35
CA PRO A 447 -21.64 -9.68 -12.92
C PRO A 447 -22.37 -10.58 -11.90
N THR A 448 -21.99 -11.86 -11.86
CA THR A 448 -22.50 -12.82 -10.86
C THR A 448 -21.81 -12.65 -9.51
N ALA A 449 -20.54 -12.23 -9.50
CA ALA A 449 -19.80 -11.90 -8.30
C ALA A 449 -20.35 -10.63 -7.62
N ARG A 450 -20.34 -10.60 -6.28
CA ARG A 450 -20.60 -9.37 -5.56
C ARG A 450 -19.37 -8.47 -5.60
N ILE A 451 -19.52 -7.25 -6.10
CA ILE A 451 -18.40 -6.32 -6.30
C ILE A 451 -18.48 -5.20 -5.28
N LEU A 452 -17.36 -4.90 -4.61
CA LEU A 452 -17.28 -3.83 -3.62
C LEU A 452 -16.00 -3.01 -3.79
N GLN A 453 -16.08 -1.74 -3.46
CA GLN A 453 -14.92 -0.95 -3.06
C GLN A 453 -14.94 -0.77 -1.55
N LEU A 454 -13.80 -1.09 -0.93
CA LEU A 454 -13.53 -0.96 0.49
C LEU A 454 -12.35 0.01 0.65
N THR A 455 -12.64 1.20 1.16
CA THR A 455 -11.62 2.22 1.38
C THR A 455 -11.41 2.38 2.88
N CYS A 456 -10.15 2.29 3.32
CA CYS A 456 -9.73 2.45 4.71
C CYS A 456 -8.43 3.23 4.77
N SER A 457 -8.52 4.57 4.72
CA SER A 457 -7.33 5.39 4.55
C SER A 457 -6.60 5.73 5.86
N PRO A 458 -7.19 6.28 6.93
CA PRO A 458 -6.41 6.73 8.07
C PRO A 458 -6.10 5.54 9.00
N VAL A 459 -4.94 4.92 8.86
CA VAL A 459 -4.39 4.05 9.93
C VAL A 459 -3.91 4.90 11.10
N HIS A 460 -3.24 6.01 10.78
CA HIS A 460 -2.78 7.00 11.73
C HIS A 460 -2.66 8.38 11.05
N ASN A 461 -3.81 9.07 10.87
CA ASN A 461 -3.86 10.39 10.25
C ASN A 461 -5.15 11.15 10.64
N SER A 462 -5.14 12.47 10.51
CA SER A 462 -6.28 13.31 10.87
C SER A 462 -6.85 14.10 9.69
N VAL A 463 -8.18 14.18 9.64
CA VAL A 463 -8.88 15.06 8.68
C VAL A 463 -9.46 16.27 9.39
N PRO A 464 -9.17 17.50 8.94
CA PRO A 464 -9.83 18.71 9.42
C PRO A 464 -11.36 18.66 9.30
N ALA A 465 -12.08 19.25 10.27
CA ALA A 465 -13.53 19.15 10.35
C ALA A 465 -14.28 19.64 9.09
N GLY A 466 -13.77 20.70 8.44
CA GLY A 466 -14.34 21.22 7.19
C GLY A 466 -14.29 20.22 6.03
N ILE A 467 -13.17 19.50 5.89
CA ILE A 467 -12.99 18.46 4.87
C ILE A 467 -13.95 17.29 5.14
N ARG A 468 -14.17 16.91 6.40
CA ARG A 468 -15.17 15.89 6.78
C ARG A 468 -16.59 16.26 6.33
N LEU A 469 -16.96 17.54 6.42
CA LEU A 469 -18.24 18.02 5.91
C LEU A 469 -18.30 17.96 4.38
N GLY A 470 -17.20 18.30 3.70
CA GLY A 470 -17.05 18.16 2.25
C GLY A 470 -17.29 16.73 1.76
N PHE A 471 -16.64 15.73 2.37
CA PHE A 471 -16.86 14.33 2.02
C PHE A 471 -18.30 13.86 2.24
N ARG A 472 -18.93 14.26 3.36
CA ARG A 472 -20.35 13.95 3.62
C ARG A 472 -21.26 14.60 2.57
N PHE A 473 -20.98 15.84 2.18
CA PHE A 473 -21.71 16.53 1.13
C PHE A 473 -21.52 15.86 -0.24
N GLY A 474 -20.32 15.40 -0.57
CA GLY A 474 -20.02 14.74 -1.85
C GLY A 474 -20.82 13.46 -2.10
N TRP A 475 -21.20 12.75 -1.04
CA TRP A 475 -22.09 11.59 -1.10
C TRP A 475 -23.59 11.92 -1.11
N SER A 476 -23.97 13.17 -0.84
CA SER A 476 -25.37 13.56 -0.72
C SER A 476 -26.07 13.64 -2.09
N ARG A 477 -27.41 13.65 -2.08
CA ARG A 477 -28.22 13.88 -3.29
C ARG A 477 -27.93 15.25 -3.93
N ALA A 478 -27.67 16.26 -3.11
CA ALA A 478 -27.34 17.61 -3.57
C ALA A 478 -25.94 17.64 -4.22
N GLY A 479 -24.94 17.03 -3.59
CA GLY A 479 -23.60 16.86 -4.16
C GLY A 479 -23.65 16.12 -5.51
N ARG A 480 -24.42 15.04 -5.59
CA ARG A 480 -24.65 14.33 -6.86
C ARG A 480 -25.34 15.18 -7.92
N ALA A 481 -26.29 16.05 -7.54
CA ALA A 481 -26.94 16.95 -8.49
C ALA A 481 -25.97 18.00 -9.03
N LEU A 482 -25.10 18.54 -8.18
CA LEU A 482 -24.03 19.46 -8.55
C LEU A 482 -23.00 18.79 -9.47
N GLY A 483 -22.56 17.57 -9.14
CA GLY A 483 -21.65 16.79 -9.99
C GLY A 483 -22.18 16.59 -11.41
N ARG A 484 -23.48 16.30 -11.56
CA ARG A 484 -24.12 16.22 -12.89
C ARG A 484 -24.08 17.53 -13.69
N VAL A 485 -24.00 18.69 -13.02
CA VAL A 485 -23.80 19.98 -13.71
C VAL A 485 -22.38 20.04 -14.27
N PHE A 486 -21.37 19.64 -13.49
CA PHE A 486 -19.98 19.55 -13.96
C PHE A 486 -19.84 18.56 -15.12
N ALA A 487 -20.40 17.36 -15.02
CA ALA A 487 -20.35 16.36 -16.10
C ALA A 487 -20.97 16.90 -17.41
N ARG A 488 -22.14 17.57 -17.33
CA ARG A 488 -22.76 18.21 -18.50
C ARG A 488 -21.92 19.35 -19.06
N HIS A 489 -21.29 20.14 -18.20
CA HIS A 489 -20.36 21.17 -18.62
C HIS A 489 -19.11 20.57 -19.30
N ALA A 490 -18.61 19.43 -18.85
CA ALA A 490 -17.50 18.76 -19.53
C ALA A 490 -17.92 18.17 -20.88
N ARG A 491 -19.20 17.82 -21.08
CA ARG A 491 -19.65 16.84 -22.10
C ARG A 491 -19.03 15.46 -21.85
N ALA A 492 -18.76 15.18 -20.57
CA ALA A 492 -18.24 13.90 -20.11
C ALA A 492 -19.18 12.76 -20.48
N ALA A 493 -18.62 11.64 -20.91
CA ALA A 493 -19.37 10.41 -21.07
C ALA A 493 -19.89 9.95 -19.70
N ALA A 494 -21.10 9.38 -19.68
CA ALA A 494 -21.59 8.77 -18.46
C ALA A 494 -20.82 7.47 -18.17
N PRO A 495 -20.46 7.20 -16.90
CA PRO A 495 -19.87 5.91 -16.53
C PRO A 495 -20.73 4.73 -16.96
N ARG A 496 -20.08 3.61 -17.30
CA ARG A 496 -20.76 2.38 -17.78
C ARG A 496 -21.62 1.70 -16.70
N PHE A 497 -21.35 2.00 -15.44
CA PHE A 497 -22.07 1.50 -14.27
C PHE A 497 -22.34 2.65 -13.30
N ARG A 498 -23.28 2.45 -12.38
CA ARG A 498 -23.56 3.41 -11.29
C ARG A 498 -23.07 2.81 -9.99
N TRP A 499 -22.76 3.61 -8.99
CA TRP A 499 -22.50 3.08 -7.64
C TRP A 499 -23.27 3.85 -6.59
N ARG A 500 -23.30 3.29 -5.38
CA ARG A 500 -23.82 3.95 -4.17
C ARG A 500 -22.92 3.62 -3.00
N ARG A 501 -22.88 4.52 -2.02
CA ARG A 501 -22.29 4.24 -0.71
C ARG A 501 -23.22 3.34 0.10
N THR A 502 -22.70 2.24 0.63
CA THR A 502 -23.43 1.26 1.46
C THR A 502 -22.91 1.22 2.92
N GLY A 503 -21.78 1.86 3.19
CA GLY A 503 -21.21 2.05 4.52
C GLY A 503 -20.38 3.33 4.62
N GLY A 504 -20.31 3.93 5.81
CA GLY A 504 -19.57 5.17 6.05
C GLY A 504 -20.29 6.47 5.66
N PRO A 505 -19.58 7.60 5.56
CA PRO A 505 -18.14 7.72 5.75
C PRO A 505 -17.81 7.71 7.25
N TRP A 506 -16.83 6.90 7.63
CA TRP A 506 -16.28 6.87 8.97
C TRP A 506 -14.99 7.67 9.03
N PHE A 507 -14.72 8.28 10.18
CA PHE A 507 -13.55 9.14 10.39
C PHE A 507 -12.81 8.74 11.67
N GLY A 508 -11.51 8.99 11.68
CA GLY A 508 -10.57 8.60 12.74
C GLY A 508 -9.77 7.35 12.37
N ASN A 509 -8.76 7.05 13.17
CA ASN A 509 -7.78 5.99 12.91
C ASN A 509 -8.43 4.60 12.95
N GLN A 510 -8.32 3.87 11.84
CA GLN A 510 -9.15 2.70 11.53
C GLN A 510 -8.35 1.61 10.81
N LEU A 511 -8.82 0.39 10.99
CA LEU A 511 -8.37 -0.79 10.25
C LEU A 511 -9.59 -1.57 9.77
N MET A 512 -9.60 -1.98 8.51
CA MET A 512 -10.59 -2.93 8.01
C MET A 512 -10.00 -4.33 7.98
N THR A 513 -10.80 -5.35 8.34
CA THR A 513 -10.41 -6.76 8.21
C THR A 513 -11.45 -7.53 7.41
N LEU A 514 -11.01 -8.12 6.30
CA LEU A 514 -11.78 -9.11 5.54
C LEU A 514 -11.56 -10.49 6.12
N THR A 515 -12.65 -11.17 6.46
CA THR A 515 -12.67 -12.55 6.92
C THR A 515 -13.31 -13.39 5.82
N LEU A 516 -12.49 -14.20 5.14
CA LEU A 516 -12.86 -14.91 3.92
C LEU A 516 -12.82 -16.41 4.18
N ARG A 517 -13.91 -17.13 3.92
CA ARG A 517 -14.01 -18.57 4.16
C ARG A 517 -14.83 -19.23 3.08
N ALA A 518 -14.20 -20.14 2.32
CA ALA A 518 -14.79 -20.72 1.12
C ALA A 518 -15.30 -19.59 0.21
N ARG A 519 -16.61 -19.54 -0.05
CA ARG A 519 -17.27 -18.50 -0.84
C ARG A 519 -17.94 -17.39 -0.01
N SER A 520 -17.73 -17.39 1.30
CA SER A 520 -18.31 -16.40 2.21
C SER A 520 -17.30 -15.33 2.61
N ALA A 521 -17.75 -14.08 2.67
CA ALA A 521 -16.93 -12.95 3.07
C ALA A 521 -17.64 -12.08 4.12
N ASP A 522 -16.90 -11.69 5.15
CA ASP A 522 -17.34 -10.71 6.14
C ASP A 522 -16.29 -9.61 6.28
N LEU A 523 -16.73 -8.40 6.61
CA LEU A 523 -15.89 -7.23 6.81
C LEU A 523 -16.15 -6.64 8.19
N THR A 524 -15.08 -6.45 8.96
CA THR A 524 -15.08 -5.60 10.14
C THR A 524 -14.35 -4.30 9.87
N LEU A 525 -14.81 -3.22 10.49
CA LEU A 525 -14.06 -1.98 10.63
C LEU A 525 -13.90 -1.72 12.12
N ASP A 526 -12.65 -1.67 12.54
CA ASP A 526 -12.25 -1.40 13.91
C ASP A 526 -11.60 -0.02 13.97
N GLN A 527 -11.91 0.75 15.01
CA GLN A 527 -11.41 2.10 15.22
C GLN A 527 -10.55 2.14 16.48
N ALA A 528 -9.37 2.72 16.38
CA ALA A 528 -8.48 2.95 17.52
C ALA A 528 -9.07 4.00 18.47
N ARG A 529 -8.94 3.74 19.77
CA ARG A 529 -9.44 4.60 20.85
C ARG A 529 -8.31 5.00 21.80
N PRO A 530 -8.40 6.16 22.46
CA PRO A 530 -7.34 6.65 23.35
C PRO A 530 -6.99 5.73 24.52
N ASP A 531 -7.86 4.76 24.85
CA ASP A 531 -7.62 3.74 25.86
C ASP A 531 -6.83 2.52 25.33
N ALA A 532 -6.18 2.67 24.17
CA ALA A 532 -5.45 1.62 23.46
C ALA A 532 -6.32 0.39 23.14
N THR A 533 -7.61 0.60 22.85
CA THR A 533 -8.52 -0.46 22.39
C THR A 533 -8.99 -0.27 20.96
N LEU A 534 -9.18 -1.38 20.24
CA LEU A 534 -9.86 -1.41 18.95
C LEU A 534 -11.37 -1.62 19.17
N HIS A 535 -12.16 -0.58 18.91
CA HIS A 535 -13.61 -0.65 18.98
C HIS A 535 -14.21 -0.95 17.61
N ARG A 536 -15.04 -2.00 17.51
CA ARG A 536 -15.76 -2.35 16.29
C ARG A 536 -16.78 -1.28 15.90
N ALA A 537 -16.44 -0.46 14.91
CA ALA A 537 -17.31 0.61 14.41
C ALA A 537 -18.29 0.11 13.33
N ALA A 538 -17.97 -0.96 12.61
CA ALA A 538 -18.91 -1.60 11.69
C ALA A 538 -18.64 -3.10 11.49
N HIS A 539 -19.69 -3.83 11.10
CA HIS A 539 -19.64 -5.21 10.62
C HIS A 539 -20.58 -5.35 9.42
N ARG A 540 -20.14 -6.06 8.37
CA ARG A 540 -20.91 -6.30 7.15
C ARG A 540 -20.68 -7.72 6.63
N ASN A 541 -21.77 -8.43 6.36
CA ASN A 541 -21.73 -9.65 5.57
C ASN A 541 -21.70 -9.28 4.08
N LEU A 542 -20.67 -9.77 3.39
CA LEU A 542 -20.37 -9.50 1.99
C LEU A 542 -20.73 -10.68 1.07
N SER A 543 -21.21 -11.79 1.61
CA SER A 543 -21.72 -12.91 0.82
C SER A 543 -23.05 -12.60 0.13
#